data_AF-A0A538BY72-F1
#
_entry.id   AF-A0A538BY72-F1
#
_cell.length_a   1.000
_cell.length_b   1.000
_cell.length_c   1.000
_cell.angle_alpha   90.00
_cell.angle_beta   90.00
_cell.angle_gamma   90.00
#
_symmetry.space_group_name_H-M   'P 1'
#
loop_
_entity.id
_entity.type
_entity.pdbx_description
1 polymer ?
#
loop_
_entity_poly.entity_id
_entity_poly.type
_entity_poly.pdbx_seq_one_letter_code
_entity_poly.pdbx_strand_id
1 'polypeptide(L)'
;MTWVVLLASAVLAGVAAVGVLRPFGGGHRAVALERLADPLDDERRGLFRTLRDLDEERATGQLTDEAYRGLRAETEARAVAVLRALEARDEAGELAAGLRSLRSSGKGNGDGSAERPGADRRRVFLGVLVGTLIVAAVVPVLARAIGNRTGGQPITGDSVGAGPLSFFEQRVAQHPNDVAARLDLAQR
;
A
#
# COMPACT_ATOMS: atom_id res chain seq x y z
N MET A 1 17.03 -36.92 -14.20
CA MET A 1 15.89 -36.19 -13.58
C MET A 1 16.28 -34.84 -12.99
N THR A 2 17.38 -34.73 -12.24
CA THR A 2 17.87 -33.47 -11.64
C THR A 2 18.16 -32.35 -12.65
N TRP A 3 18.75 -32.67 -13.80
CA TRP A 3 19.04 -31.69 -14.86
C TRP A 3 17.78 -31.06 -15.48
N VAL A 4 16.68 -31.82 -15.57
CA VAL A 4 15.40 -31.33 -16.09
C VAL A 4 14.76 -30.34 -15.10
N VAL A 5 14.87 -30.61 -13.80
CA VAL A 5 14.38 -29.71 -12.75
C VAL A 5 15.18 -28.41 -12.72
N LEU A 6 16.50 -28.46 -12.91
CA LEU A 6 17.36 -27.26 -12.98
C LEU A 6 17.06 -26.39 -14.20
N LEU A 7 16.78 -27.01 -15.35
CA LEU A 7 16.41 -26.28 -16.56
C LEU A 7 15.03 -25.61 -16.42
N ALA A 8 14.06 -26.33 -15.86
CA ALA A 8 12.72 -25.80 -15.61
C ALA A 8 12.74 -24.62 -14.62
N SER A 9 13.52 -24.72 -13.54
CA SER A 9 13.63 -23.63 -12.56
C SER A 9 14.36 -22.41 -13.12
N ALA A 10 15.38 -22.60 -13.96
CA ALA A 10 16.09 -21.50 -14.62
C ALA A 10 15.18 -20.74 -15.61
N VAL A 11 14.34 -21.45 -16.38
CA VAL A 11 13.37 -20.82 -17.29
C VAL A 11 12.32 -20.04 -16.49
N LEU A 12 11.80 -20.62 -15.41
CA LEU A 12 10.78 -19.98 -14.58
C LEU A 12 11.32 -18.73 -13.85
N ALA A 13 12.57 -18.79 -13.38
CA ALA A 13 13.27 -17.63 -12.83
C ALA A 13 13.54 -16.55 -13.87
N GLY A 14 13.89 -16.93 -15.11
CA GLY A 14 14.04 -16.00 -16.22
C GLY A 14 12.74 -15.28 -16.57
N VAL A 15 11.62 -16.00 -16.65
CA VAL A 15 10.30 -15.41 -16.92
C VAL A 15 9.85 -14.49 -15.78
N ALA A 16 10.09 -14.87 -14.53
CA ALA A 16 9.82 -14.02 -13.37
C ALA A 16 10.69 -12.75 -13.38
N ALA A 17 11.98 -12.88 -13.66
CA ALA A 17 12.90 -11.75 -13.75
C ALA A 17 12.50 -10.81 -14.89
N VAL A 18 12.14 -11.34 -16.06
CA VAL A 18 11.68 -10.52 -17.20
C VAL A 18 10.35 -9.84 -16.87
N GLY A 19 9.39 -10.52 -16.24
CA GLY A 19 8.11 -9.92 -15.82
C GLY A 19 8.28 -8.79 -14.80
N VAL A 20 9.19 -8.95 -13.84
CA VAL A 20 9.43 -7.98 -12.75
C VAL A 20 10.37 -6.84 -13.17
N LEU A 21 11.31 -7.05 -14.08
CA LEU A 21 12.20 -6.00 -14.60
C LEU A 21 11.61 -5.22 -15.79
N ARG A 22 10.63 -5.77 -16.51
CA ARG A 22 9.96 -5.08 -17.62
C ARG A 22 9.37 -3.70 -17.26
N PRO A 23 8.78 -3.44 -16.07
CA PRO A 23 8.31 -2.10 -15.72
C PRO A 23 9.42 -1.06 -15.49
N PHE A 24 10.68 -1.48 -15.34
CA PHE A 24 11.79 -0.57 -14.99
C PHE A 24 12.76 -0.28 -16.15
N GLY A 25 12.65 -0.99 -17.27
CA GLY A 25 13.60 -0.88 -18.40
C GLY A 25 13.20 0.06 -19.54
N GLY A 26 11.99 0.65 -19.50
CA GLY A 26 11.50 1.56 -20.54
C GLY A 26 12.07 2.97 -20.40
N GLY A 27 13.21 3.24 -21.02
CA GLY A 27 13.74 4.60 -21.14
C GLY A 27 12.82 5.51 -21.97
N HIS A 28 12.46 6.66 -21.39
CA HIS A 28 12.43 7.97 -22.05
C HIS A 28 11.82 8.01 -23.46
N ARG A 29 10.60 7.49 -23.60
CA ARG A 29 9.70 7.97 -24.65
C ARG A 29 8.67 8.84 -23.93
N ALA A 30 8.56 10.08 -24.36
CA ALA A 30 7.57 11.06 -23.94
C ALA A 30 6.15 10.61 -24.34
N VAL A 31 5.72 9.49 -23.77
CA VAL A 31 4.33 9.09 -23.68
C VAL A 31 3.82 9.91 -22.50
N ALA A 32 2.87 10.81 -22.79
CA ALA A 32 2.08 11.49 -21.80
C ALA A 32 1.83 10.53 -20.64
N LEU A 33 2.32 10.87 -19.45
CA LEU A 33 1.87 10.25 -18.22
C LEU A 33 0.36 10.39 -18.25
N GLU A 34 -0.31 9.33 -18.67
CA GLU A 34 -1.74 9.14 -18.50
C GLU A 34 -1.94 9.38 -17.01
N ARG A 35 -2.47 10.56 -16.73
CA ARG A 35 -2.53 11.23 -15.44
C ARG A 35 -2.86 10.16 -14.41
N LEU A 36 -1.85 9.77 -13.61
CA LEU A 36 -1.98 8.73 -12.60
C LEU A 36 -3.27 9.03 -11.85
N ALA A 37 -4.26 8.13 -11.96
CA ALA A 37 -5.62 8.41 -11.54
C ALA A 37 -5.60 8.95 -10.11
N ASP A 38 -6.14 10.15 -9.95
CA ASP A 38 -6.15 10.81 -8.66
C ASP A 38 -7.17 10.08 -7.78
N PRO A 39 -6.76 9.53 -6.61
CA PRO A 39 -7.64 8.73 -5.77
C PRO A 39 -8.90 9.50 -5.33
N LEU A 40 -8.80 10.82 -5.14
CA LEU A 40 -9.97 11.65 -4.78
C LEU A 40 -10.94 11.83 -5.96
N ASP A 41 -10.43 11.90 -7.19
CA ASP A 41 -11.26 11.95 -8.40
C ASP A 41 -11.98 10.61 -8.66
N ASP A 42 -11.33 9.49 -8.36
CA ASP A 42 -11.93 8.16 -8.42
C ASP A 42 -13.02 8.01 -7.37
N GLU A 43 -12.75 8.44 -6.13
CA GLU A 43 -13.75 8.42 -5.05
C GLU A 43 -14.96 9.31 -5.38
N ARG A 44 -14.74 10.53 -5.89
CA ARG A 44 -15.80 11.43 -6.38
C ARG A 44 -16.68 10.73 -7.42
N ARG A 45 -16.07 10.10 -8.42
CA ARG A 45 -16.80 9.36 -9.46
C ARG A 45 -17.56 8.16 -8.89
N GLY A 46 -16.98 7.47 -7.91
CA GLY A 46 -17.64 6.38 -7.18
C GLY A 46 -18.90 6.85 -6.45
N LEU A 47 -18.80 7.93 -5.68
CA LEU A 47 -19.93 8.46 -4.90
C LEU A 47 -21.10 8.92 -5.77
N PHE A 48 -20.83 9.60 -6.89
CA PHE A 48 -21.88 9.98 -7.83
C PHE A 48 -22.55 8.78 -8.50
N ARG A 49 -21.79 7.70 -8.78
CA ARG A 49 -22.37 6.45 -9.26
C ARG A 49 -23.27 5.84 -8.18
N THR A 50 -22.81 5.76 -6.93
CA THR A 50 -23.62 5.24 -5.82
C THR A 50 -24.90 6.04 -5.59
N LEU A 51 -24.86 7.38 -5.67
CA LEU A 51 -26.07 8.22 -5.57
C LEU A 51 -27.08 7.89 -6.67
N ARG A 52 -26.60 7.68 -7.91
CA ARG A 52 -27.44 7.28 -9.02
C ARG A 52 -28.02 5.88 -8.82
N ASP A 53 -27.21 4.94 -8.34
CA ASP A 53 -27.66 3.57 -8.06
C ASP A 53 -28.77 3.57 -6.99
N LEU A 54 -28.62 4.37 -5.91
CA LEU A 54 -29.66 4.55 -4.89
C LEU A 54 -30.96 5.14 -5.45
N ASP A 55 -30.86 6.07 -6.39
CA ASP A 55 -32.03 6.64 -7.08
C ASP A 55 -32.74 5.58 -7.95
N GLU A 56 -31.98 4.73 -8.65
CA GLU A 56 -32.51 3.61 -9.44
C GLU A 56 -33.16 2.53 -8.55
N GLU A 57 -32.54 2.18 -7.42
CA GLU A 57 -33.08 1.22 -6.43
C GLU A 57 -34.38 1.73 -5.79
N ARG A 58 -34.46 3.03 -5.49
CA ARG A 58 -35.71 3.64 -5.01
C ARG A 58 -36.79 3.62 -6.08
N ALA A 59 -36.46 3.97 -7.33
CA ALA A 59 -37.41 4.01 -8.43
C ALA A 59 -37.99 2.62 -8.75
N THR A 60 -37.20 1.56 -8.54
CA THR A 60 -37.63 0.16 -8.69
C THR A 60 -38.33 -0.42 -7.45
N GLY A 61 -38.42 0.36 -6.36
CA GLY A 61 -39.05 -0.06 -5.11
C GLY A 61 -38.24 -1.08 -4.32
N GLN A 62 -36.95 -1.26 -4.63
CA GLN A 62 -36.05 -2.13 -3.86
C GLN A 62 -35.65 -1.52 -2.51
N LEU A 63 -35.71 -0.19 -2.42
CA LEU A 63 -35.37 0.55 -1.21
C LEU A 63 -36.61 1.24 -0.62
N THR A 64 -36.76 1.17 0.70
CA THR A 64 -37.77 1.96 1.40
C THR A 64 -37.39 3.44 1.42
N ASP A 65 -38.38 4.33 1.43
CA ASP A 65 -38.14 5.78 1.44
C ASP A 65 -37.29 6.26 2.63
N GLU A 66 -37.39 5.57 3.77
CA GLU A 66 -36.62 5.90 4.97
C GLU A 66 -35.17 5.43 4.85
N ALA A 67 -34.94 4.20 4.38
CA ALA A 67 -33.58 3.69 4.11
C ALA A 67 -32.88 4.53 3.03
N TYR A 68 -33.61 4.92 1.98
CA TYR A 68 -33.11 5.79 0.94
C TYR A 68 -32.66 7.15 1.48
N ARG A 69 -33.49 7.80 2.29
CA ARG A 69 -33.14 9.11 2.86
C ARG A 69 -31.90 9.02 3.75
N GLY A 70 -31.76 7.96 4.54
CA GLY A 70 -30.58 7.73 5.37
C GLY A 70 -29.30 7.53 4.56
N LEU A 71 -29.31 6.58 3.61
CA LEU A 71 -28.16 6.25 2.77
C LEU A 71 -27.75 7.41 1.85
N ARG A 72 -28.74 8.11 1.29
CA ARG A 72 -28.50 9.30 0.46
C ARG A 72 -27.84 10.41 1.26
N ALA A 73 -28.34 10.73 2.46
CA ALA A 73 -27.75 11.78 3.29
C ALA A 73 -26.30 11.48 3.69
N GLU A 74 -25.99 10.22 4.02
CA GLU A 74 -24.61 9.82 4.33
C GLU A 74 -23.69 9.94 3.11
N THR A 75 -24.16 9.48 1.94
CA THR A 75 -23.39 9.51 0.69
C THR A 75 -23.17 10.96 0.22
N GLU A 76 -24.17 11.82 0.35
CA GLU A 76 -24.06 13.26 0.08
C GLU A 76 -23.06 13.94 1.02
N ALA A 77 -23.10 13.63 2.31
CA ALA A 77 -22.13 14.16 3.26
C ALA A 77 -20.68 13.76 2.90
N ARG A 78 -20.47 12.51 2.49
CA ARG A 78 -19.16 12.03 2.02
C ARG A 78 -18.74 12.72 0.71
N ALA A 79 -19.66 12.90 -0.23
CA ALA A 79 -19.38 13.59 -1.49
C ALA A 79 -18.96 15.05 -1.25
N VAL A 80 -19.63 15.76 -0.34
CA VAL A 80 -19.26 17.12 0.06
C VAL A 80 -17.87 17.16 0.71
N ALA A 81 -17.55 16.18 1.55
CA ALA A 81 -16.21 16.10 2.17
C ALA A 81 -15.10 15.92 1.11
N VAL A 82 -15.31 15.04 0.13
CA VAL A 82 -14.36 14.82 -0.98
C VAL A 82 -14.23 16.08 -1.85
N LEU A 83 -15.33 16.76 -2.16
CA LEU A 83 -15.30 17.99 -2.95
C LEU A 83 -14.51 19.10 -2.23
N ARG A 84 -14.70 19.26 -0.91
CA ARG A 84 -13.90 20.21 -0.11
C ARG A 84 -12.42 19.84 -0.06
N ALA A 85 -12.10 18.55 0.00
CA ALA A 85 -10.71 18.09 -0.03
C ALA A 85 -10.03 18.38 -1.37
N LEU A 86 -10.76 18.22 -2.49
CA LEU A 86 -10.28 18.58 -3.82
C LEU A 86 -10.07 20.10 -3.94
N GLU A 87 -11.03 20.90 -3.50
CA GLU A 87 -10.93 22.36 -3.51
C GLU A 87 -9.72 22.86 -2.69
N ALA A 88 -9.56 22.37 -1.46
CA ALA A 88 -8.42 22.74 -0.61
C ALA A 88 -7.07 22.35 -1.23
N ARG A 89 -7.01 21.24 -1.97
CA ARG A 89 -5.80 20.82 -2.67
C ARG A 89 -5.51 21.70 -3.88
N ASP A 90 -6.53 22.04 -4.67
CA ASP A 90 -6.38 22.87 -5.86
C ASP A 90 -5.89 24.27 -5.46
N GLU A 91 -6.46 24.86 -4.41
CA GLU A 91 -5.97 26.11 -3.81
C GLU A 91 -4.51 26.01 -3.34
N ALA A 92 -4.14 24.92 -2.67
CA ALA A 92 -2.76 24.70 -2.25
C ALA A 92 -1.80 24.56 -3.44
N GLY A 93 -2.24 23.93 -4.53
CA GLY A 93 -1.50 23.81 -5.78
C GLY A 93 -1.26 25.16 -6.45
N GLU A 94 -2.28 26.02 -6.51
CA GLU A 94 -2.19 27.38 -7.03
C GLU A 94 -1.24 28.25 -6.20
N LEU A 95 -1.34 28.19 -4.87
CA LEU A 95 -0.43 28.90 -3.96
C LEU A 95 1.03 28.45 -4.17
N ALA A 96 1.27 27.15 -4.28
CA ALA A 96 2.60 26.60 -4.55
C ALA A 96 3.14 27.04 -5.92
N ALA A 97 2.29 27.13 -6.94
CA ALA A 97 2.64 27.64 -8.25
C ALA A 97 3.01 29.14 -8.21
N GLY A 98 2.25 29.94 -7.47
CA GLY A 98 2.54 31.36 -7.23
C GLY A 98 3.86 31.60 -6.48
N LEU A 99 4.15 30.80 -5.44
CA LEU A 99 5.44 30.87 -4.75
C LEU A 99 6.61 30.48 -5.66
N ARG A 100 6.40 29.52 -6.57
CA ARG A 100 7.41 29.13 -7.56
C ARG A 100 7.68 30.25 -8.56
N SER A 101 6.66 30.96 -9.02
CA SER A 101 6.81 32.07 -9.98
C SER A 101 7.53 33.28 -9.34
N LEU A 102 7.29 33.56 -8.06
CA LEU A 102 8.02 34.60 -7.32
C LEU A 102 9.50 34.23 -7.16
N ARG A 103 9.82 32.96 -6.86
CA ARG A 103 11.20 32.49 -6.77
C ARG A 103 11.94 32.59 -8.11
N SER A 104 11.28 32.25 -9.22
CA SER A 104 11.90 32.34 -10.55
C SER A 104 12.08 33.79 -11.02
N SER A 105 11.22 34.71 -10.59
CA SER A 105 11.32 36.12 -10.95
C SER A 105 12.44 36.87 -10.20
N GLY A 106 12.93 36.34 -9.08
CA GLY A 106 14.04 36.92 -8.30
C GLY A 106 15.44 36.49 -8.72
N LYS A 107 15.59 35.54 -9.66
CA LYS A 107 16.88 35.10 -10.17
C LYS A 107 17.19 35.84 -11.48
N GLY A 108 17.63 37.08 -11.33
CA GLY A 108 18.07 37.92 -12.44
C GLY A 108 19.23 37.30 -13.21
N ASN A 109 19.27 37.64 -14.51
CA ASN A 109 20.42 37.66 -15.42
C ASN A 109 21.70 37.01 -14.88
N GLY A 110 21.82 35.71 -15.10
CA GLY A 110 23.10 35.00 -15.11
C GLY A 110 23.28 34.37 -16.47
N ASP A 111 23.76 35.18 -17.42
CA ASP A 111 24.40 34.66 -18.63
C ASP A 111 25.57 33.76 -18.20
N GLY A 112 25.60 32.53 -18.70
CA GLY A 112 26.42 31.47 -18.13
C GLY A 112 26.23 30.13 -18.83
N SER A 113 26.73 30.08 -20.05
CA SER A 113 27.08 28.89 -20.82
C SER A 113 27.71 27.76 -19.98
N ALA A 114 27.21 26.52 -20.14
CA ALA A 114 27.97 25.33 -20.53
C ALA A 114 27.22 24.03 -20.17
N GLU A 115 26.92 23.26 -21.21
CA GLU A 115 26.60 21.83 -21.15
C GLU A 115 27.71 21.06 -20.40
N ARG A 116 27.33 20.20 -19.45
CA ARG A 116 28.12 19.01 -19.06
C ARG A 116 27.18 17.85 -18.69
N PRO A 117 27.00 16.85 -19.57
CA PRO A 117 26.31 15.60 -19.23
C PRO A 117 27.35 14.60 -18.73
N GLY A 118 27.30 14.16 -17.47
CA GLY A 118 28.29 13.16 -17.01
C GLY A 118 28.20 12.59 -15.60
N ALA A 119 27.21 12.93 -14.78
CA ALA A 119 27.21 12.51 -13.36
C ALA A 119 26.22 11.37 -12.99
N ASP A 120 25.25 11.03 -13.84
CA ASP A 120 24.13 10.16 -13.39
C ASP A 120 24.44 8.65 -13.39
N ARG A 121 25.37 8.16 -14.20
CA ARG A 121 25.64 6.70 -14.27
C ARG A 121 26.17 6.14 -12.95
N ARG A 122 26.97 6.89 -12.19
CA ARG A 122 27.57 6.40 -10.93
C ARG A 122 26.54 6.19 -9.82
N ARG A 123 25.42 6.93 -9.81
CA ARG A 123 24.36 6.78 -8.79
C ARG A 123 23.48 5.57 -9.04
N VAL A 124 23.25 5.23 -10.30
CA VAL A 124 22.46 4.04 -10.69
C VAL A 124 23.17 2.74 -10.29
N PHE A 125 24.50 2.65 -10.48
CA PHE A 125 25.26 1.46 -10.07
C PHE A 125 25.26 1.24 -8.55
N LEU A 126 25.25 2.30 -7.75
CA LEU A 126 25.22 2.20 -6.29
C LEU A 126 23.87 1.65 -5.78
N GLY A 127 22.76 2.07 -6.41
CA GLY A 127 21.42 1.59 -6.06
C GLY A 127 21.20 0.11 -6.36
N VAL A 128 21.73 -0.38 -7.48
CA VAL A 128 21.63 -1.80 -7.86
C VAL A 128 22.36 -2.69 -6.85
N LEU A 129 23.57 -2.31 -6.41
CA LEU A 129 24.37 -3.12 -5.48
C LEU A 129 23.72 -3.26 -4.09
N VAL A 130 23.09 -2.19 -3.58
CA VAL A 130 22.39 -2.22 -2.30
C VAL A 130 21.13 -3.09 -2.39
N GLY A 131 20.40 -3.01 -3.51
CA GLY A 131 19.22 -3.84 -3.75
C GLY A 131 19.53 -5.34 -3.75
N THR A 132 20.61 -5.77 -4.40
CA THR A 132 21.01 -7.19 -4.44
C THR A 132 21.38 -7.73 -3.06
N LEU A 133 22.01 -6.91 -2.21
CA LEU A 133 22.45 -7.34 -0.88
C LEU A 133 21.26 -7.54 0.07
N ILE A 134 20.22 -6.70 -0.04
CA ILE A 134 18.98 -6.85 0.74
C ILE A 134 18.22 -8.12 0.31
N VAL A 135 18.10 -8.37 -1.00
CA VAL A 135 17.41 -9.57 -1.50
C VAL A 135 18.12 -10.85 -1.05
N ALA A 136 19.46 -10.88 -1.08
CA ALA A 136 20.23 -12.02 -0.63
C ALA A 136 20.06 -12.34 0.87
N ALA A 137 19.78 -11.34 1.71
CA ALA A 137 19.54 -11.53 3.13
C ALA A 137 18.10 -11.96 3.46
N VAL A 138 17.11 -11.45 2.74
CA VAL A 138 15.68 -11.65 3.05
C VAL A 138 15.16 -13.01 2.55
N VAL A 139 15.60 -13.45 1.38
CA VAL A 139 15.13 -14.70 0.75
C VAL A 139 15.38 -15.95 1.61
N PRO A 140 16.57 -16.19 2.19
CA PRO A 140 16.80 -17.38 3.03
C PRO A 140 16.01 -17.34 4.35
N VAL A 141 15.72 -16.15 4.89
CA VAL A 141 14.90 -16.00 6.10
C VAL A 141 13.44 -16.35 5.80
N LEU A 142 12.91 -15.88 4.66
CA LEU A 142 11.54 -16.20 4.23
C LEU A 142 11.38 -17.68 3.88
N ALA A 143 12.37 -18.28 3.20
CA ALA A 143 12.37 -19.71 2.89
C ALA A 143 12.38 -20.57 4.16
N ARG A 144 13.15 -20.17 5.19
CA ARG A 144 13.17 -20.86 6.48
C ARG A 144 11.86 -20.69 7.26
N ALA A 145 11.19 -19.56 7.15
CA ALA A 145 9.89 -19.32 7.79
C ALA A 145 8.76 -20.13 7.13
N ILE A 146 8.83 -20.36 5.81
CA ILE A 146 7.81 -21.11 5.07
C ILE A 146 8.01 -22.63 5.21
N GLY A 147 9.27 -23.10 5.34
CA GLY A 147 9.59 -24.53 5.47
C GLY A 147 9.07 -25.22 6.74
N ASN A 148 8.65 -24.46 7.76
CA ASN A 148 8.12 -25.02 9.01
C ASN A 148 6.58 -25.19 9.04
N ARG A 149 5.87 -24.99 7.92
CA ARG A 149 4.42 -25.25 7.85
C ARG A 149 4.13 -26.61 7.22
N THR A 150 3.97 -27.63 8.05
CA THR A 150 3.35 -28.90 7.64
C THR A 150 1.82 -28.72 7.54
N GLY A 151 1.22 -29.29 6.49
CA GLY A 151 -0.20 -29.12 6.18
C GLY A 151 -1.10 -29.68 7.29
N GLY A 152 -2.04 -28.85 7.75
CA GLY A 152 -3.03 -29.22 8.77
C GLY A 152 -3.26 -28.19 9.88
N GLN A 153 -2.47 -27.12 9.97
CA GLN A 153 -2.65 -26.10 11.01
C GLN A 153 -3.68 -25.03 10.61
N PRO A 154 -4.60 -24.64 11.50
CA PRO A 154 -5.59 -23.59 11.23
C PRO A 154 -4.93 -22.21 11.07
N ILE A 155 -5.52 -21.38 10.18
CA ILE A 155 -5.05 -20.03 9.84
C ILE A 155 -5.14 -19.05 11.02
N THR A 156 -5.97 -19.35 12.02
CA THR A 156 -5.98 -18.68 13.31
C THR A 156 -4.93 -19.33 14.20
N GLY A 157 -3.90 -18.58 14.60
CA GLY A 157 -2.71 -19.09 15.28
C GLY A 157 -2.98 -20.17 16.34
N ASP A 158 -2.29 -21.30 16.19
CA ASP A 158 -2.21 -22.35 17.20
C ASP A 158 -1.48 -21.83 18.45
N SER A 159 -2.24 -21.45 19.46
CA SER A 159 -1.89 -21.77 20.85
C SER A 159 -2.72 -22.96 21.34
N VAL A 160 -2.89 -23.98 20.50
CA VAL A 160 -3.62 -25.23 20.82
C VAL A 160 -2.66 -26.31 21.34
N GLY A 161 -1.60 -25.91 22.03
CA GLY A 161 -0.71 -26.81 22.78
C GLY A 161 -0.54 -26.42 24.25
N ALA A 162 -1.01 -25.24 24.62
CA ALA A 162 -0.87 -24.70 25.95
C ALA A 162 -2.25 -24.84 26.61
N GLY A 163 -2.45 -25.93 27.36
CA GLY A 163 -3.70 -26.20 28.08
C GLY A 163 -4.15 -24.94 28.83
N PRO A 164 -5.45 -24.76 29.09
CA PRO A 164 -5.99 -23.44 29.37
C PRO A 164 -5.45 -22.84 30.69
N LEU A 165 -4.67 -23.58 31.49
CA LEU A 165 -3.85 -23.16 32.63
C LEU A 165 -2.58 -22.36 32.26
N SER A 166 -1.89 -22.73 31.18
CA SER A 166 -0.64 -22.10 30.73
C SER A 166 -0.78 -20.61 30.41
N PHE A 167 -1.96 -20.20 29.94
CA PHE A 167 -2.29 -18.79 29.74
C PHE A 167 -2.28 -18.01 31.07
N PHE A 168 -2.81 -18.60 32.14
CA PHE A 168 -2.84 -17.99 33.46
C PHE A 168 -1.46 -17.98 34.10
N GLU A 169 -0.68 -19.06 33.95
CA GLU A 169 0.72 -19.10 34.39
C GLU A 169 1.55 -18.00 33.70
N GLN A 170 1.39 -17.83 32.39
CA GLN A 170 2.10 -16.80 31.63
C GLN A 170 1.65 -15.38 32.02
N ARG A 171 0.35 -15.17 32.30
CA ARG A 171 -0.17 -13.90 32.80
C ARG A 171 0.41 -13.56 34.19
N VAL A 172 0.51 -14.54 35.09
CA VAL A 172 1.13 -14.34 36.42
C VAL A 172 2.63 -14.06 36.30
N ALA A 173 3.33 -14.72 35.38
CA ALA A 173 4.75 -14.46 35.12
C ALA A 173 5.00 -13.05 34.58
N GLN A 174 4.12 -12.54 33.71
CA GLN A 174 4.21 -11.17 33.17
C GLN A 174 3.76 -10.10 34.16
N HIS A 175 2.82 -10.43 35.06
CA HIS A 175 2.25 -9.51 36.04
C HIS A 175 2.35 -10.08 37.47
N PRO A 176 3.57 -10.20 38.03
CA PRO A 176 3.77 -10.89 39.30
C PRO A 176 3.08 -10.20 40.48
N ASN A 177 2.83 -8.89 40.40
CA ASN A 177 2.19 -8.11 41.45
C ASN A 177 0.68 -7.93 41.24
N ASP A 178 0.10 -8.48 40.17
CA ASP A 178 -1.34 -8.41 39.93
C ASP A 178 -2.06 -9.50 40.72
N VAL A 179 -2.83 -9.06 41.72
CA VAL A 179 -3.60 -9.94 42.61
C VAL A 179 -4.73 -10.64 41.84
N ALA A 180 -5.31 -9.99 40.82
CA ALA A 180 -6.38 -10.56 40.01
C ALA A 180 -5.87 -11.73 39.17
N ALA A 181 -4.68 -11.59 38.57
CA ALA A 181 -4.03 -12.66 37.80
C ALA A 181 -3.77 -13.93 38.65
N ARG A 182 -3.42 -13.77 39.93
CA ARG A 182 -3.21 -14.89 40.87
C ARG A 182 -4.53 -15.54 41.31
N LEU A 183 -5.58 -14.74 41.50
CA LEU A 183 -6.91 -15.24 41.84
C LEU A 183 -7.53 -16.06 40.70
N ASP A 184 -7.40 -15.59 39.46
CA ASP A 184 -7.88 -16.30 38.27
C ASP A 184 -7.22 -17.68 38.09
N LEU A 185 -5.93 -17.81 38.44
CA LEU A 185 -5.21 -19.08 38.42
C LEU A 185 -5.70 -20.04 39.52
N ALA A 186 -6.08 -19.51 40.69
CA ALA A 186 -6.50 -20.32 41.84
C ALA A 186 -7.95 -20.82 41.76
N GLN A 187 -8.80 -20.21 40.92
CA GLN A 187 -10.21 -20.58 40.76
C GLN A 187 -10.47 -21.69 39.72
N ARG A 188 -9.41 -22.30 39.17
CA ARG A 188 -9.49 -23.43 38.23
C ARG A 188 -8.92 -24.70 38.82
#